data_AF-A0A484HP92-F1
#
_entry.id   AF-A0A484HP92-F1
#
_cell.length_a   1.000
_cell.length_b   1.000
_cell.length_c   1.000
_cell.angle_alpha   90.00
_cell.angle_beta   90.00
_cell.angle_gamma   90.00
#
_symmetry.space_group_name_H-M   'P 1'
#
loop_
_entity.id
_entity.type
_entity.pdbx_description
1 polymer ?
#
loop_
_entity_poly.entity_id
_entity_poly.type
_entity_poly.pdbx_seq_one_letter_code
_entity_poly.pdbx_strand_id
1 'polypeptide(L)' 'MENSTQDTVMISANLEITAKSLQNIVGNAKKIVGRNEKGHYRVDTADLTARMISRFLLEKGFEAWAEDIENYDL' A
#
# COMPACT_ATOMS: atom_id res chain seq x y z
N MET A 1 -21.53 -3.33 18.07
CA MET A 1 -20.98 -2.76 16.83
C MET A 1 -20.42 -3.94 16.06
N GLU A 2 -21.08 -4.32 14.97
CA GLU A 2 -20.55 -5.35 14.07
C GLU A 2 -19.25 -4.82 13.45
N ASN A 3 -18.11 -5.37 13.86
CA ASN A 3 -16.92 -5.33 13.03
C ASN A 3 -17.18 -6.32 11.90
N SER A 4 -17.83 -5.89 10.82
CA SER A 4 -17.75 -6.66 9.58
C SER A 4 -16.29 -6.64 9.18
N THR A 5 -15.63 -7.78 9.29
CA THR A 5 -14.34 -7.98 8.64
C THR A 5 -14.68 -7.95 7.15
N GLN A 6 -14.40 -6.83 6.48
CA GLN A 6 -14.52 -6.79 5.02
C GLN A 6 -13.69 -7.94 4.46
N ASP A 7 -14.32 -8.81 3.70
CA ASP A 7 -13.63 -9.90 3.04
C ASP A 7 -12.68 -9.29 2.01
N THR A 8 -11.39 -9.60 2.15
CA THR A 8 -10.35 -9.09 1.24
C THR A 8 -9.67 -10.25 0.54
N VAL A 9 -9.33 -10.02 -0.74
CA VAL A 9 -8.56 -10.97 -1.55
C VAL A 9 -7.24 -10.33 -1.92
N MET A 10 -6.14 -11.08 -1.73
CA MET A 10 -4.82 -10.64 -2.17
C MET A 10 -4.68 -10.90 -3.68
N ILE A 11 -4.36 -9.84 -4.43
CA ILE A 11 -4.18 -9.90 -5.88
C ILE A 11 -2.76 -9.52 -6.28
N SER A 12 -2.33 -9.97 -7.45
CA SER A 12 -1.11 -9.49 -8.11
C SER A 12 -1.50 -8.52 -9.24
N ALA A 13 -1.14 -7.25 -9.09
CA ALA A 13 -1.40 -6.21 -10.08
C ALA A 13 -0.13 -5.39 -10.31
N ASN A 14 0.08 -4.96 -11.56
CA ASN A 14 1.10 -3.97 -11.90
C ASN A 14 0.49 -2.59 -11.67
N LEU A 15 1.13 -1.78 -10.82
CA LEU A 15 0.64 -0.48 -10.42
C LEU A 15 1.69 0.58 -10.74
N GLU A 16 1.22 1.73 -11.23
CA GLU A 16 2.06 2.92 -11.36
C GLU A 16 1.82 3.84 -10.17
N ILE A 17 2.92 4.26 -9.53
CA ILE A 17 2.92 5.26 -8.49
C ILE A 17 4.01 6.28 -8.79
N THR A 18 3.88 7.49 -8.23
CA THR A 18 4.95 8.47 -8.39
C THR A 18 6.25 7.97 -7.74
N ALA A 19 7.40 8.27 -8.37
CA ALA A 19 8.70 7.99 -7.77
C ALA A 19 8.84 8.64 -6.38
N LYS A 20 8.20 9.79 -6.17
CA LYS A 20 8.19 10.50 -4.88
C LYS A 20 7.45 9.71 -3.80
N SER A 21 6.33 9.05 -4.14
CA SER A 21 5.60 8.18 -3.23
C SER A 21 6.48 7.03 -2.74
N LEU A 22 7.18 6.34 -3.65
CA LEU A 22 8.09 5.25 -3.29
C LEU A 22 9.24 5.74 -2.40
N GLN A 23 9.87 6.87 -2.74
CA GLN A 23 10.92 7.48 -1.92
C GLN A 23 10.44 7.79 -0.50
N ASN A 24 9.21 8.32 -0.36
CA ASN A 24 8.63 8.65 0.93
C ASN A 24 8.36 7.37 1.75
N ILE A 25 7.82 6.31 1.13
CA ILE A 25 7.58 5.02 1.79
C ILE A 25 8.90 4.45 2.32
N VAL A 26 9.92 4.33 1.46
CA VAL A 26 11.23 3.80 1.85
C VAL A 26 11.90 4.66 2.91
N GLY A 27 11.83 5.99 2.77
CA GLY A 27 12.42 6.94 3.71
C GLY A 27 11.79 6.81 5.11
N ASN A 28 10.46 6.72 5.19
CA ASN A 28 9.77 6.54 6.46
C ASN A 28 10.01 5.16 7.06
N ALA A 29 10.05 4.11 6.24
CA ALA A 29 10.35 2.76 6.70
C ALA A 29 11.73 2.66 7.35
N LYS A 30 12.75 3.27 6.73
CA LYS A 30 14.11 3.33 7.28
C LYS A 30 14.18 4.09 8.61
N LYS A 31 13.39 5.15 8.77
CA LYS A 31 13.30 5.90 10.04
C LYS A 31 12.70 5.05 11.16
N ILE A 32 11.67 4.25 10.85
CA ILE A 32 10.95 3.42 11.83
C ILE A 32 11.79 2.21 12.27
N VAL A 33 12.35 1.46 11.32
CA VAL A 33 13.11 0.23 11.63
C VAL A 33 14.43 0.54 12.35
N GLY A 34 14.98 1.74 12.12
CA GLY A 34 16.32 2.08 12.59
C GLY A 34 17.40 1.28 11.85
N ARG A 35 18.67 1.54 12.17
CA ARG A 35 19.79 0.74 11.67
C ARG A 35 20.00 -0.44 12.61
N ASN A 36 20.30 -1.61 12.05
CA ASN A 36 20.77 -2.73 12.86
C ASN A 36 22.20 -2.47 13.38
N GLU A 37 22.72 -3.37 14.23
CA GLU A 37 24.05 -3.28 14.84
C GLU A 37 25.21 -3.17 13.84
N LYS A 38 24.97 -3.54 12.57
CA LYS A 38 25.93 -3.44 11.46
C LYS A 38 25.69 -2.25 10.53
N GLY A 39 24.78 -1.33 10.90
CA GLY A 39 24.47 -0.13 10.13
C GLY A 39 23.56 -0.33 8.91
N HIS A 40 23.06 -1.54 8.68
CA HIS A 40 22.17 -1.87 7.55
C HIS A 40 20.69 -1.71 7.92
N TYR A 41 19.86 -1.41 6.92
CA TYR A 41 18.41 -1.45 7.02
C TYR A 41 17.91 -2.78 6.47
N ARG A 42 17.13 -3.53 7.26
CA ARG A 42 16.43 -4.72 6.78
C ARG A 42 14.94 -4.41 6.69
N VAL A 43 14.51 -3.93 5.54
CA VAL A 43 13.10 -3.70 5.24
C VAL A 43 12.76 -4.28 3.87
N ASP A 44 11.73 -5.10 3.82
CA ASP A 44 11.14 -5.53 2.56
C ASP A 44 10.27 -4.37 2.03
N THR A 45 10.85 -3.60 1.12
CA THR A 45 10.18 -2.43 0.56
C THR A 45 9.06 -2.80 -0.40
N ALA A 46 9.10 -3.99 -1.02
CA ALA A 46 8.08 -4.44 -1.95
C ALA A 46 6.80 -4.79 -1.17
N ASP A 47 6.92 -5.65 -0.15
CA ASP A 47 5.81 -5.99 0.74
C ASP A 47 5.22 -4.75 1.44
N LEU A 48 6.09 -3.86 1.94
CA LEU A 48 5.63 -2.63 2.58
C LEU A 48 4.84 -1.74 1.61
N THR A 49 5.31 -1.59 0.37
CA THR A 49 4.61 -0.80 -0.64
C THR A 49 3.24 -1.41 -0.94
N ALA A 50 3.17 -2.73 -1.13
CA ALA A 50 1.92 -3.44 -1.36
C ALA A 50 0.92 -3.21 -0.21
N ARG A 51 1.35 -3.40 1.05
CA ARG A 51 0.50 -3.16 2.22
C ARG A 51 0.04 -1.71 2.36
N MET A 52 0.92 -0.75 2.06
CA MET A 52 0.57 0.68 2.09
C MET A 52 -0.51 1.00 1.06
N ILE A 53 -0.42 0.45 -0.15
CA ILE A 53 -1.41 0.64 -1.20
C ILE A 53 -2.73 -0.05 -0.82
N SER A 54 -2.69 -1.32 -0.40
CA SER A 54 -3.90 -2.04 0.04
C SER A 54 -4.65 -1.28 1.14
N ARG A 55 -3.92 -0.75 2.13
CA ARG A 55 -4.51 0.08 3.19
C ARG A 55 -5.12 1.38 2.63
N PHE A 56 -4.42 2.06 1.72
CA PHE A 56 -4.95 3.26 1.07
C PHE A 56 -6.25 3.00 0.31
N LEU A 57 -6.34 1.89 -0.44
CA LEU A 57 -7.54 1.53 -1.21
C LEU A 57 -8.75 1.29 -0.29
N LEU A 58 -8.55 0.61 0.85
CA LEU A 58 -9.59 0.41 1.85
C LEU A 58 -10.01 1.74 2.51
N GLU A 59 -9.04 2.56 2.94
CA GLU A 59 -9.32 3.83 3.64
C GLU A 59 -9.92 4.91 2.73
N LYS A 60 -9.68 4.84 1.42
CA LYS A 60 -10.18 5.82 0.44
C LYS A 60 -11.41 5.39 -0.34
N GLY A 61 -11.99 4.23 0.00
CA GLY A 61 -13.24 3.77 -0.60
C GLY A 61 -13.09 3.35 -2.06
N PHE A 62 -12.01 2.63 -2.39
CA PHE A 62 -11.80 2.11 -3.74
C PHE A 62 -12.94 1.20 -4.21
N GLU A 63 -13.61 0.48 -3.29
CA GLU A 63 -14.80 -0.31 -3.59
C GLU A 63 -15.89 0.55 -4.26
N ALA A 64 -16.26 1.67 -3.65
CA ALA A 64 -17.25 2.60 -4.22
C ALA A 64 -16.78 3.23 -5.55
N TRP A 65 -15.47 3.50 -5.69
CA TRP A 65 -14.91 3.97 -6.96
C TRP A 65 -15.04 2.91 -8.06
N ALA A 66 -14.82 1.63 -7.74
CA ALA A 66 -14.92 0.51 -8.67
C ALA A 66 -16.37 0.12 -9.00
N GLU A 67 -17.36 0.47 -8.19
CA GLU A 67 -18.78 0.26 -8.49
C GLU A 67 -19.31 1.21 -9.59
N ASP A 68 -18.65 2.34 -9.80
CA ASP A 68 -19.05 3.35 -10.78
C ASP A 68 -18.50 3.02 -12.18
N ILE A 69 -19.41 2.73 -13.11
CA ILE A 69 -19.07 2.35 -14.49
C ILE A 69 -18.33 3.44 -15.26
N GLU A 70 -18.52 4.72 -14.89
CA GLU A 70 -17.86 5.86 -15.54
C GLU A 70 -16.35 5.92 -15.26
N ASN A 71 -15.87 5.18 -14.26
CA ASN A 71 -14.44 5.10 -13.92
C ASN A 71 -13.65 4.09 -14.77
N TYR A 72 -14.31 3.33 -15.64
CA TYR A 72 -13.69 2.33 -16.51
C TYR A 72 -13.43 2.92 -17.89
N ASP A 73 -12.16 3.01 -18.28
CA ASP A 73 -11.71 3.40 -19.61
C ASP A 73 -11.42 2.13 -20.43
N LEU A 74 -12.47 1.56 -21.04
CA LEU A 74 -12.43 0.33 -21.85
C LEU A 74 -12.76 0.58 -23.33
#